data_AF-A0A1B9N9H8-F1
#
_entry.id   AF-A0A1B9N9H8-F1
#
_cell.length_a   1.000
_cell.length_b   1.000
_cell.length_c   1.000
_cell.angle_alpha   90.00
_cell.angle_beta   90.00
_cell.angle_gamma   90.00
#
_symmetry.space_group_name_H-M   'P 1'
#
loop_
_entity.id
_entity.type
_entity.pdbx_description
1 polymer ?
#
loop_
_entity_poly.entity_id
_entity_poly.type
_entity_poly.pdbx_seq_one_letter_code
_entity_poly.pdbx_strand_id
1 'polypeptide(L)'
;MLLLSSLWNVQANGKKVRTGNRSDAILLPSAVINYVRPNLFWGNGKYAGPADIWNPKKGFLVQSTNPESYNLNFPTTGAHNLYFDLLITGIDVRDLTWKPVTHEGITATVTNVVANNDYWIPWEDFAKVVARVKLTGPEARNQWDNPNPSRIAVPKLPQTFELVGRDRYGIEVVKYGFVLRQWFVVRDNPNGYVNGRRHNDQLAWCNNIGYRMPRIRDLTNAAGPVGASPSSSDNNYMRYIGAGFFSEWGWMFGYTGASFVDNRYWTSDTDDNYWMSDTDDDYWTEAAKVKDSHPFTVGSHSGSFSGYFPFYSTYVVCSLDLRP
;
A
#
# COMPACT_ATOMS: atom_id res chain seq x y z
N MET A 1 38.83 -70.23 45.57
CA MET A 1 38.76 -71.39 44.65
C MET A 1 39.20 -70.92 43.28
N LEU A 2 40.32 -71.49 42.78
CA LEU A 2 40.76 -71.72 41.38
C LEU A 2 40.16 -70.87 40.23
N LEU A 3 40.84 -70.46 39.15
CA LEU A 3 42.24 -70.46 38.65
C LEU A 3 42.17 -69.81 37.22
N LEU A 4 43.27 -69.15 36.79
CA LEU A 4 43.82 -69.05 35.41
C LEU A 4 42.98 -68.39 34.27
N SER A 5 43.44 -67.26 33.70
CA SER A 5 44.29 -67.10 32.47
C SER A 5 43.61 -67.57 31.18
N SER A 6 43.60 -66.83 30.06
CA SER A 6 44.79 -66.41 29.33
C SER A 6 44.45 -65.39 28.21
N LEU A 7 45.44 -64.56 27.89
CA LEU A 7 45.59 -63.81 26.64
C LEU A 7 45.53 -64.75 25.44
N TRP A 8 44.92 -64.32 24.32
CA TRP A 8 45.38 -64.60 22.96
C TRP A 8 45.26 -63.34 22.10
N ASN A 9 46.42 -62.92 21.58
CA ASN A 9 46.54 -62.00 20.46
C ASN A 9 45.99 -62.67 19.20
N VAL A 10 45.15 -61.95 18.44
CA VAL A 10 44.96 -62.24 17.02
C VAL A 10 45.16 -60.96 16.24
N GLN A 11 46.14 -61.03 15.34
CA GLN A 11 46.58 -60.00 14.41
C GLN A 11 45.48 -59.51 13.48
N ALA A 12 45.67 -58.25 13.06
CA ALA A 12 44.88 -57.49 12.12
C ALA A 12 44.49 -58.27 10.85
N ASN A 13 43.24 -58.12 10.44
CA ASN A 13 42.85 -58.30 9.04
C ASN A 13 42.13 -57.02 8.57
N GLY A 14 42.65 -56.48 7.47
CA GLY A 14 42.33 -55.14 7.00
C GLY A 14 40.88 -54.99 6.53
N LYS A 15 40.29 -53.85 6.88
CA LYS A 15 39.34 -53.16 6.03
C LYS A 15 39.55 -51.66 6.24
N LYS A 16 40.12 -51.01 5.23
CA LYS A 16 40.01 -49.56 5.03
C LYS A 16 38.52 -49.24 4.93
N VAL A 17 37.91 -48.89 6.06
CA VAL A 17 36.64 -48.16 6.03
C VAL A 17 37.01 -46.77 5.57
N ARG A 18 36.70 -46.48 4.30
CA ARG A 18 36.65 -45.11 3.79
C ARG A 18 35.80 -44.32 4.79
N THR A 19 36.44 -43.41 5.50
CA THR A 19 35.78 -42.28 6.15
C THR A 19 34.99 -41.58 5.06
N GLY A 20 33.70 -41.93 4.96
CA GLY A 20 32.77 -41.23 4.11
C GLY A 20 32.76 -39.79 4.58
N ASN A 21 33.16 -38.89 3.68
CA ASN A 21 32.85 -37.48 3.80
C ASN A 21 31.33 -37.37 4.01
N ARG A 22 30.89 -37.25 5.25
CA ARG A 22 29.62 -36.61 5.55
C ARG A 22 29.83 -35.15 5.23
N SER A 23 29.61 -34.81 3.96
CA SER A 23 29.21 -33.45 3.62
C SER A 23 27.87 -33.25 4.30
N ASP A 24 27.87 -32.75 5.53
CA ASP A 24 26.68 -32.18 6.13
C ASP A 24 26.30 -31.01 5.22
N ALA A 25 25.38 -31.27 4.28
CA ALA A 25 24.84 -30.25 3.42
C ALA A 25 24.08 -29.28 4.33
N ILE A 26 24.71 -28.14 4.63
CA ILE A 26 24.03 -27.02 5.27
C ILE A 26 23.02 -26.52 4.24
N LEU A 27 21.77 -26.97 4.35
CA LEU A 27 20.64 -26.39 3.64
C LEU A 27 20.44 -24.99 4.22
N LEU A 28 21.08 -24.00 3.60
CA LEU A 28 20.72 -22.61 3.83
C LEU A 28 19.27 -22.43 3.36
N PRO A 29 18.36 -21.92 4.19
CA PRO A 29 17.00 -21.65 3.75
C PRO A 29 17.04 -20.70 2.55
N SER A 30 16.38 -21.06 1.46
CA SER A 30 16.27 -20.21 0.28
C SER A 30 15.59 -18.89 0.65
N ALA A 31 16.17 -17.79 0.22
CA ALA A 31 15.61 -16.48 0.48
C ALA A 31 14.23 -16.33 -0.17
N VAL A 32 13.27 -15.74 0.55
CA VAL A 32 11.88 -15.62 0.08
C VAL A 32 11.21 -14.38 0.62
N ILE A 33 10.29 -13.81 -0.16
CA ILE A 33 9.40 -12.71 0.22
C ILE A 33 7.99 -13.30 0.36
N ASN A 34 7.51 -13.42 1.60
CA ASN A 34 6.17 -13.96 1.86
C ASN A 34 5.10 -12.86 2.03
N TYR A 35 5.52 -11.69 2.48
CA TYR A 35 4.64 -10.56 2.73
C TYR A 35 5.27 -9.25 2.30
N VAL A 36 4.40 -8.30 1.98
CA VAL A 36 4.76 -6.89 1.82
C VAL A 36 3.94 -6.04 2.77
N ARG A 37 4.60 -5.08 3.39
CA ARG A 37 4.05 -4.36 4.54
C ARG A 37 3.90 -2.87 4.23
N PRO A 38 2.72 -2.43 3.78
CA PRO A 38 2.32 -1.04 3.93
C PRO A 38 1.98 -0.74 5.40
N ASN A 39 1.50 0.47 5.68
CA ASN A 39 0.99 0.85 7.00
C ASN A 39 -0.03 -0.17 7.53
N LEU A 40 0.22 -0.71 8.73
CA LEU A 40 -0.62 -1.73 9.38
C LEU A 40 -1.73 -1.13 10.25
N PHE A 41 -1.70 0.17 10.52
CA PHE A 41 -2.71 0.83 11.33
C PHE A 41 -4.07 0.73 10.65
N TRP A 42 -5.12 0.44 11.43
CA TRP A 42 -6.43 0.06 10.91
C TRP A 42 -6.40 -1.13 9.92
N GLY A 43 -5.51 -2.09 10.13
CA GLY A 43 -5.46 -3.36 9.39
C GLY A 43 -5.99 -4.57 10.16
N ASN A 44 -6.72 -4.37 11.26
CA ASN A 44 -7.23 -5.45 12.11
C ASN A 44 -8.76 -5.35 12.30
N GLY A 45 -9.36 -6.36 12.95
CA GLY A 45 -10.79 -6.37 13.26
C GLY A 45 -11.65 -6.14 12.02
N LYS A 46 -12.57 -5.16 12.09
CA LYS A 46 -13.47 -4.81 10.98
C LYS A 46 -12.79 -4.31 9.71
N TYR A 47 -11.52 -3.93 9.78
CA TYR A 47 -10.74 -3.50 8.62
C TYR A 47 -9.87 -4.62 8.04
N ALA A 48 -9.70 -5.75 8.74
CA ALA A 48 -8.86 -6.83 8.27
C ALA A 48 -9.39 -7.41 6.96
N GLY A 49 -8.51 -7.62 5.98
CA GLY A 49 -8.85 -8.40 4.79
C GLY A 49 -8.93 -9.91 5.07
N PRO A 50 -9.35 -10.70 4.07
CA PRO A 50 -9.28 -12.16 4.12
C PRO A 50 -7.86 -12.66 4.45
N ALA A 51 -7.76 -13.77 5.18
CA ALA A 51 -6.48 -14.26 5.69
C ALA A 51 -5.49 -14.74 4.60
N ASP A 52 -6.01 -15.06 3.41
CA ASP A 52 -5.26 -15.41 2.20
C ASP A 52 -4.73 -14.18 1.43
N ILE A 53 -5.22 -12.97 1.77
CA ILE A 53 -4.81 -11.70 1.16
C ILE A 53 -4.02 -10.85 2.16
N TRP A 54 -4.46 -10.76 3.41
CA TRP A 54 -3.97 -9.83 4.41
C TRP A 54 -3.68 -10.50 5.75
N ASN A 55 -2.48 -10.24 6.28
CA ASN A 55 -2.08 -10.59 7.63
C ASN A 55 -1.98 -9.31 8.48
N PRO A 56 -2.78 -9.15 9.56
CA PRO A 56 -2.78 -7.94 10.39
C PRO A 56 -1.43 -7.55 11.01
N LYS A 57 -0.48 -8.49 11.14
CA LYS A 57 0.85 -8.23 11.70
C LYS A 57 1.94 -8.10 10.63
N LYS A 58 1.69 -8.54 9.40
CA LYS A 58 2.73 -8.68 8.37
C LYS A 58 2.45 -7.92 7.09
N GLY A 59 1.18 -7.64 6.78
CA GLY A 59 0.76 -6.93 5.57
C GLY A 59 0.12 -7.86 4.55
N PHE A 60 0.19 -7.50 3.26
CA PHE A 60 -0.33 -8.31 2.18
C PHE A 60 0.53 -9.55 1.94
N LEU A 61 -0.12 -10.68 1.70
CA LEU A 61 0.55 -11.90 1.23
C LEU A 61 0.98 -11.70 -0.22
N VAL A 62 2.17 -12.18 -0.57
CA VAL A 62 2.58 -12.27 -1.99
C VAL A 62 1.69 -13.30 -2.68
N GLN A 63 0.92 -12.87 -3.67
CA GLN A 63 -0.05 -13.71 -4.38
C GLN A 63 0.62 -14.53 -5.48
N SER A 64 1.65 -13.98 -6.14
CA SER A 64 2.41 -14.71 -7.16
C SER A 64 3.83 -14.17 -7.31
N THR A 65 4.76 -15.07 -7.63
CA THR A 65 6.12 -14.73 -8.09
C THR A 65 6.29 -14.91 -9.60
N ASN A 66 5.25 -15.37 -10.31
CA ASN A 66 5.25 -15.43 -11.76
C ASN A 66 5.00 -14.02 -12.34
N PRO A 67 5.89 -13.49 -13.21
CA PRO A 67 5.71 -12.19 -13.84
C PRO A 67 4.36 -11.98 -14.54
N GLU A 68 3.78 -13.03 -15.12
CA GLU A 68 2.47 -12.96 -15.78
C GLU A 68 1.30 -12.69 -14.83
N SER A 69 1.51 -12.86 -13.52
CA SER A 69 0.49 -12.70 -12.48
C SER A 69 0.83 -11.64 -11.43
N TYR A 70 1.83 -10.78 -11.69
CA TYR A 70 2.16 -9.66 -10.80
C TYR A 70 0.99 -8.67 -10.62
N ASN A 71 0.00 -8.70 -11.50
CA ASN A 71 -1.20 -7.90 -11.38
C ASN A 71 -2.10 -8.29 -10.19
N LEU A 72 -1.80 -9.41 -9.52
CA LEU A 72 -2.45 -9.87 -8.28
C LEU A 72 -1.75 -9.35 -7.02
N ASN A 73 -0.50 -8.88 -7.14
CA ASN A 73 0.26 -8.40 -5.99
C ASN A 73 -0.06 -6.93 -5.68
N PHE A 74 0.02 -6.59 -4.39
CA PHE A 74 0.09 -5.20 -3.95
C PHE A 74 1.40 -4.54 -4.45
N PRO A 75 1.45 -3.22 -4.65
CA PRO A 75 0.32 -2.34 -4.83
C PRO A 75 -0.21 -2.34 -6.27
N THR A 76 -1.52 -2.10 -6.43
CA THR A 76 -2.11 -1.77 -7.74
C THR A 76 -2.30 -0.27 -7.96
N THR A 77 -2.16 0.51 -6.90
CA THR A 77 -2.30 1.97 -6.89
C THR A 77 -1.07 2.62 -6.27
N GLY A 78 -0.78 3.89 -6.57
CA GLY A 78 0.39 4.55 -5.97
C GLY A 78 0.28 6.07 -5.95
N ALA A 79 1.12 6.69 -5.14
CA ALA A 79 1.31 8.14 -5.08
C ALA A 79 2.76 8.46 -4.72
N HIS A 80 3.15 9.72 -4.95
CA HIS A 80 4.51 10.17 -4.65
C HIS A 80 4.83 10.01 -3.16
N ASN A 81 6.01 9.44 -2.86
CA ASN A 81 6.53 9.14 -1.52
C ASN A 81 5.76 8.10 -0.69
N LEU A 82 4.85 7.32 -1.29
CA LEU A 82 4.36 6.11 -0.62
C LEU A 82 5.45 5.03 -0.58
N TYR A 83 5.41 4.21 0.46
CA TYR A 83 6.40 3.15 0.66
C TYR A 83 5.81 1.94 1.38
N PHE A 84 6.44 0.79 1.16
CA PHE A 84 6.12 -0.47 1.83
C PHE A 84 7.38 -1.30 2.01
N ASP A 85 7.37 -2.21 2.98
CA ASP A 85 8.54 -3.02 3.32
C ASP A 85 8.41 -4.45 2.78
N LEU A 86 9.47 -4.98 2.17
CA LEU A 86 9.58 -6.37 1.77
C LEU A 86 10.01 -7.21 2.98
N LEU A 87 9.20 -8.20 3.37
CA LEU A 87 9.54 -9.09 4.47
C LEU A 87 10.29 -10.30 3.93
N ILE A 88 11.61 -10.16 3.88
CA ILE A 88 12.53 -11.16 3.37
C ILE A 88 12.99 -12.07 4.52
N THR A 89 12.93 -13.37 4.30
CA THR A 89 13.50 -14.39 5.20
C THR A 89 14.55 -15.21 4.44
N GLY A 90 15.49 -15.84 5.15
CA GLY A 90 16.54 -16.67 4.55
C GLY A 90 17.81 -15.92 4.13
N ILE A 91 17.84 -14.60 4.28
CA ILE A 91 19.02 -13.74 4.05
C ILE A 91 18.93 -12.45 4.87
N ASP A 92 20.07 -11.85 5.24
CA ASP A 92 20.08 -10.47 5.75
C ASP A 92 19.86 -9.51 4.58
N VAL A 93 18.85 -8.64 4.67
CA VAL A 93 18.54 -7.65 3.64
C VAL A 93 19.71 -6.69 3.36
N ARG A 94 20.64 -6.54 4.30
CA ARG A 94 21.89 -5.79 4.11
C ARG A 94 22.84 -6.40 3.08
N ASP A 95 22.72 -7.70 2.84
CA ASP A 95 23.53 -8.41 1.85
C ASP A 95 22.93 -8.32 0.43
N LEU A 96 21.76 -7.68 0.29
CA LEU A 96 21.08 -7.50 -0.98
C LEU A 96 21.33 -6.11 -1.56
N THR A 97 21.59 -6.10 -2.86
CA THR A 97 21.69 -4.90 -3.70
C THR A 97 20.52 -4.85 -4.67
N TRP A 98 20.05 -3.64 -4.96
CA TRP A 98 18.86 -3.40 -5.78
C TRP A 98 19.15 -2.30 -6.79
N LYS A 99 18.59 -2.42 -7.99
CA LYS A 99 18.56 -1.32 -8.97
C LYS A 99 17.17 -0.69 -8.98
N PRO A 100 17.06 0.65 -9.06
CA PRO A 100 15.77 1.30 -9.21
C PRO A 100 15.14 0.93 -10.55
N VAL A 101 13.81 0.83 -10.56
CA VAL A 101 13.02 0.53 -11.77
C VAL A 101 12.14 1.73 -12.08
N THR A 102 12.21 2.24 -13.30
CA THR A 102 11.50 3.46 -13.72
C THR A 102 10.66 3.20 -14.96
N HIS A 103 9.37 3.52 -14.89
CA HIS A 103 8.44 3.48 -16.01
C HIS A 103 7.56 4.72 -15.98
N GLU A 104 7.40 5.40 -17.13
CA GLU A 104 6.47 6.53 -17.28
C GLU A 104 6.64 7.65 -16.23
N GLY A 105 7.89 7.89 -15.79
CA GLY A 105 8.22 8.88 -14.77
C GLY A 105 7.92 8.47 -13.32
N ILE A 106 7.50 7.22 -13.08
CA ILE A 106 7.39 6.60 -11.76
C ILE A 106 8.61 5.71 -11.54
N THR A 107 9.28 5.87 -10.41
CA THR A 107 10.44 5.09 -9.98
C THR A 107 10.12 4.35 -8.69
N ALA A 108 10.36 3.04 -8.68
CA ALA A 108 10.43 2.23 -7.46
C ALA A 108 11.89 2.07 -7.05
N THR A 109 12.25 2.57 -5.87
CA THR A 109 13.59 2.45 -5.29
C THR A 109 13.53 1.56 -4.05
N VAL A 110 14.42 0.58 -3.95
CA VAL A 110 14.55 -0.24 -2.74
C VAL A 110 15.74 0.26 -1.93
N THR A 111 15.51 0.58 -0.66
CA THR A 111 16.56 0.97 0.29
C THR A 111 16.45 0.19 1.58
N ASN A 112 17.58 -0.08 2.22
CA ASN A 112 17.61 -0.66 3.55
C ASN A 112 17.44 0.46 4.59
N VAL A 113 16.37 0.39 5.39
CA VAL A 113 16.06 1.40 6.42
C VAL A 113 15.89 0.73 7.77
N VAL A 114 16.20 1.46 8.84
CA VAL A 114 15.91 1.03 10.21
C VAL A 114 14.44 1.34 10.51
N ALA A 115 13.69 0.33 10.90
CA ALA A 115 12.27 0.39 11.22
C ALA A 115 12.01 1.01 12.62
N ASN A 116 12.41 2.27 12.84
CA ASN A 116 12.28 2.95 14.14
C ASN A 116 11.33 4.16 14.12
N ASN A 117 11.13 4.80 12.96
CA ASN A 117 10.32 6.02 12.84
C ASN A 117 8.88 5.75 12.38
N ASP A 118 8.56 4.50 12.01
CA ASP A 118 7.24 4.10 11.55
C ASP A 118 6.47 3.43 12.69
N TYR A 119 5.64 4.20 13.39
CA TYR A 119 4.88 3.76 14.57
C TYR A 119 3.91 2.60 14.31
N TRP A 120 3.61 2.30 13.05
CA TRP A 120 2.76 1.19 12.64
C TRP A 120 3.52 -0.14 12.52
N ILE A 121 4.85 -0.15 12.65
CA ILE A 121 5.64 -1.38 12.64
C ILE A 121 5.44 -2.13 13.96
N PRO A 122 5.15 -3.45 13.94
CA PRO A 122 4.97 -4.23 15.16
C PRO A 122 6.24 -4.24 15.99
N TRP A 123 6.09 -4.27 17.32
CA TRP A 123 7.20 -4.18 18.27
C TRP A 123 8.28 -5.25 17.99
N GLU A 124 7.86 -6.44 17.56
CA GLU A 124 8.78 -7.56 17.27
C GLU A 124 9.74 -7.27 16.11
N ASP A 125 9.41 -6.30 15.26
CA ASP A 125 10.22 -5.88 14.11
C ASP A 125 10.77 -4.45 14.29
N PHE A 126 10.52 -3.82 15.45
CA PHE A 126 11.05 -2.49 15.78
C PHE A 126 12.58 -2.50 15.77
N ALA A 127 13.17 -1.43 15.21
CA ALA A 127 14.60 -1.23 15.05
C ALA A 127 15.34 -2.30 14.20
N LYS A 128 14.63 -3.23 13.53
CA LYS A 128 15.22 -4.09 12.52
C LYS A 128 15.49 -3.31 11.23
N VAL A 129 16.40 -3.83 10.40
CA VAL A 129 16.59 -3.31 9.04
C VAL A 129 15.63 -4.02 8.10
N VAL A 130 14.89 -3.24 7.32
CA VAL A 130 13.92 -3.71 6.33
C VAL A 130 14.27 -3.19 4.95
N ALA A 131 13.99 -3.97 3.92
CA ALA A 131 14.09 -3.54 2.53
C ALA A 131 12.82 -2.77 2.17
N ARG A 132 12.90 -1.44 2.15
CA ARG A 132 11.79 -0.53 1.86
C ARG A 132 11.73 -0.19 0.38
N VAL A 133 10.60 -0.47 -0.24
CA VAL A 133 10.26 0.03 -1.57
C VAL A 133 9.61 1.39 -1.42
N LYS A 134 10.18 2.42 -2.04
CA LYS A 134 9.61 3.76 -2.11
C LYS A 134 9.24 4.10 -3.54
N LEU A 135 8.01 4.56 -3.73
CA LEU A 135 7.50 5.06 -5.01
C LEU A 135 7.71 6.57 -5.09
N THR A 136 8.36 7.03 -6.15
CA THR A 136 8.48 8.45 -6.49
C THR A 136 7.97 8.65 -7.90
N GLY A 137 7.18 9.69 -8.14
CA GLY A 137 6.65 9.96 -9.47
C GLY A 137 6.05 11.35 -9.57
N PRO A 138 5.17 11.60 -10.55
CA PRO A 138 4.54 12.90 -10.72
C PRO A 138 3.81 13.37 -9.46
N GLU A 139 4.10 14.60 -9.04
CA GLU A 139 3.41 15.34 -7.98
C GLU A 139 3.23 16.81 -8.39
N ALA A 140 2.42 17.56 -7.64
CA ALA A 140 2.10 18.96 -7.93
C ALA A 140 2.38 19.90 -6.74
N ARG A 141 3.31 19.51 -5.86
CA ARG A 141 3.63 20.24 -4.62
C ARG A 141 4.00 21.70 -4.85
N ASN A 142 4.73 21.97 -5.92
CA ASN A 142 5.17 23.32 -6.30
C ASN A 142 4.03 24.27 -6.70
N GLN A 143 2.80 23.78 -6.83
CA GLN A 143 1.65 24.57 -7.30
C GLN A 143 0.33 24.28 -6.56
N TRP A 144 0.40 23.71 -5.34
CA TRP A 144 -0.81 23.44 -4.54
C TRP A 144 -1.67 24.69 -4.30
N ASP A 145 -1.03 25.84 -4.06
CA ASP A 145 -1.74 27.09 -3.78
C ASP A 145 -2.20 27.84 -5.03
N ASN A 146 -1.74 27.44 -6.21
CA ASN A 146 -2.18 28.01 -7.46
C ASN A 146 -3.60 27.50 -7.80
N PRO A 147 -4.63 28.35 -7.89
CA PRO A 147 -5.97 27.94 -8.29
C PRO A 147 -6.03 27.46 -9.76
N ASN A 148 -5.10 27.91 -10.60
CA ASN A 148 -5.00 27.57 -12.02
C ASN A 148 -3.64 26.90 -12.30
N PRO A 149 -3.43 25.67 -11.82
CA PRO A 149 -2.16 24.97 -11.99
C PRO A 149 -1.91 24.62 -13.46
N SER A 150 -0.65 24.42 -13.80
CA SER A 150 -0.26 23.85 -15.09
C SER A 150 -0.28 22.33 -15.03
N ARG A 151 -0.55 21.72 -16.19
CA ARG A 151 -0.50 20.27 -16.37
C ARG A 151 0.84 19.68 -15.89
N ILE A 152 0.78 18.57 -15.16
CA ILE A 152 1.96 17.80 -14.77
C ILE A 152 2.10 16.54 -15.62
N ALA A 153 3.16 15.76 -15.41
CA ALA A 153 3.32 14.47 -16.08
C ALA A 153 2.14 13.52 -15.76
N VAL A 154 1.62 12.87 -16.80
CA VAL A 154 0.50 11.92 -16.76
C VAL A 154 1.02 10.56 -17.21
N PRO A 155 1.39 9.65 -16.28
CA PRO A 155 1.93 8.33 -16.61
C PRO A 155 0.95 7.50 -17.45
N LYS A 156 1.46 6.70 -18.40
CA LYS A 156 0.65 5.69 -19.11
C LYS A 156 0.62 4.39 -18.31
N LEU A 157 -0.44 4.18 -17.54
CA LEU A 157 -0.69 2.95 -16.79
C LEU A 157 -1.65 2.01 -17.56
N PRO A 158 -1.59 0.68 -17.35
CA PRO A 158 -0.80 -0.03 -16.33
C PRO A 158 0.69 -0.19 -16.67
N GLN A 159 1.54 -0.30 -15.63
CA GLN A 159 2.97 -0.59 -15.76
C GLN A 159 3.40 -1.67 -14.77
N THR A 160 4.19 -2.64 -15.24
CA THR A 160 4.75 -3.73 -14.43
C THR A 160 6.10 -3.33 -13.88
N PHE A 161 6.29 -3.48 -12.57
CA PHE A 161 7.56 -3.26 -11.88
C PHE A 161 8.07 -4.62 -11.38
N GLU A 162 9.34 -4.94 -11.62
CA GLU A 162 10.03 -6.12 -11.07
C GLU A 162 11.29 -5.69 -10.32
N LEU A 163 11.28 -5.85 -9.00
CA LEU A 163 12.40 -5.56 -8.11
C LEU A 163 13.21 -6.83 -7.92
N VAL A 164 14.50 -6.79 -8.25
CA VAL A 164 15.40 -7.94 -8.15
C VAL A 164 16.48 -7.66 -7.11
N GLY A 165 16.47 -8.44 -6.03
CA GLY A 165 17.48 -8.39 -4.97
C GLY A 165 18.63 -9.33 -5.33
N ARG A 166 19.83 -8.77 -5.44
CA ARG A 166 21.04 -9.51 -5.81
C ARG A 166 22.05 -9.56 -4.67
N ASP A 167 22.73 -10.70 -4.53
CA ASP A 167 23.83 -10.81 -3.56
C ASP A 167 25.08 -10.03 -3.98
N ARG A 168 26.14 -10.13 -3.17
CA ARG A 168 27.45 -9.53 -3.43
C ARG A 168 28.14 -10.00 -4.72
N TYR A 169 27.73 -11.14 -5.28
CA TYR A 169 28.25 -11.69 -6.53
C TYR A 169 27.38 -11.29 -7.74
N GLY A 170 26.31 -10.53 -7.52
CA GLY A 170 25.37 -10.11 -8.56
C GLY A 170 24.34 -11.18 -8.93
N ILE A 171 24.26 -12.27 -8.17
CA ILE A 171 23.32 -13.37 -8.40
C ILE A 171 21.94 -12.96 -7.88
N GLU A 172 20.89 -13.26 -8.64
CA GLU A 172 19.50 -13.00 -8.24
C GLU A 172 19.11 -13.94 -7.10
N VAL A 173 18.70 -13.37 -5.97
CA VAL A 173 18.36 -14.13 -4.76
C VAL A 173 16.86 -14.06 -4.46
N VAL A 174 16.25 -12.89 -4.64
CA VAL A 174 14.81 -12.69 -4.47
C VAL A 174 14.26 -11.76 -5.55
N LYS A 175 12.97 -11.92 -5.85
CA LYS A 175 12.22 -11.03 -6.74
C LYS A 175 10.88 -10.66 -6.14
N TYR A 176 10.46 -9.44 -6.42
CA TYR A 176 9.11 -8.99 -6.13
C TYR A 176 8.59 -8.15 -7.27
N GLY A 177 7.40 -8.46 -7.79
CA GLY A 177 6.80 -7.65 -8.83
C GLY A 177 5.33 -7.34 -8.59
N PHE A 178 4.90 -6.21 -9.14
CA PHE A 178 3.56 -5.66 -9.00
C PHE A 178 3.19 -4.84 -10.25
N VAL A 179 1.91 -4.55 -10.43
CA VAL A 179 1.42 -3.75 -11.55
C VAL A 179 0.68 -2.53 -11.05
N LEU A 180 1.24 -1.34 -11.26
CA LEU A 180 0.53 -0.08 -10.99
C LEU A 180 -0.46 0.18 -12.11
N ARG A 181 -1.74 0.32 -11.75
CA ARG A 181 -2.86 0.59 -12.66
C ARG A 181 -3.40 2.01 -12.52
N GLN A 182 -3.19 2.62 -11.35
CA GLN A 182 -3.65 3.99 -11.06
C GLN A 182 -2.62 4.76 -10.25
N TRP A 183 -2.43 6.03 -10.60
CA TRP A 183 -1.56 6.97 -9.88
C TRP A 183 -2.39 8.12 -9.31
N PHE A 184 -2.05 8.53 -8.09
CA PHE A 184 -2.74 9.54 -7.31
C PHE A 184 -1.81 10.72 -7.00
N VAL A 185 -2.37 11.93 -7.07
CA VAL A 185 -1.67 13.20 -6.83
C VAL A 185 -2.39 13.96 -5.73
N VAL A 186 -1.70 14.18 -4.62
CA VAL A 186 -2.24 14.84 -3.44
C VAL A 186 -2.13 16.35 -3.58
N ARG A 187 -3.11 17.09 -3.03
CA ARG A 187 -3.10 18.55 -2.95
C ARG A 187 -3.18 19.06 -1.51
N ASP A 188 -2.30 18.57 -0.65
CA ASP A 188 -2.38 18.82 0.79
C ASP A 188 -1.00 19.09 1.39
N ASN A 189 -0.95 19.90 2.45
CA ASN A 189 0.26 20.21 3.21
C ASN A 189 0.05 19.84 4.70
N PRO A 190 0.73 18.80 5.21
CA PRO A 190 0.58 18.36 6.61
C PRO A 190 1.09 19.38 7.65
N ASN A 191 1.94 20.33 7.24
CA ASN A 191 2.65 21.25 8.13
C ASN A 191 2.10 22.69 8.06
N GLY A 192 0.96 22.89 7.41
CA GLY A 192 0.34 24.21 7.26
C GLY A 192 -1.13 24.21 7.68
N TYR A 193 -1.66 25.42 7.91
CA TYR A 193 -3.11 25.66 7.96
C TYR A 193 -3.67 25.47 6.54
N VAL A 194 -3.88 24.23 6.11
CA VAL A 194 -4.49 23.99 4.80
C VAL A 194 -5.98 24.10 4.96
N ASN A 195 -6.49 25.25 4.54
CA ASN A 195 -7.89 25.46 4.28
C ASN A 195 -8.27 24.47 3.17
N GLY A 196 -9.05 23.43 3.51
CA GLY A 196 -9.74 22.65 2.50
C GLY A 196 -10.42 23.58 1.50
N ARG A 197 -10.77 23.09 0.32
CA ARG A 197 -11.42 23.91 -0.70
C ARG A 197 -12.78 23.32 -1.04
N ARG A 198 -13.65 24.16 -1.60
CA ARG A 198 -14.96 23.72 -2.06
C ARG A 198 -14.79 22.68 -3.16
N HIS A 199 -15.78 21.81 -3.28
CA HIS A 199 -15.76 20.70 -4.22
C HIS A 199 -15.42 21.13 -5.66
N ASN A 200 -16.08 22.16 -6.19
CA ASN A 200 -15.86 22.67 -7.55
C ASN A 200 -14.43 23.19 -7.77
N ASP A 201 -13.85 23.86 -6.77
CA ASP A 201 -12.48 24.39 -6.84
C ASP A 201 -11.44 23.26 -6.91
N GLN A 202 -11.71 22.15 -6.21
CA GLN A 202 -10.86 20.96 -6.21
C GLN A 202 -11.03 20.14 -7.50
N LEU A 203 -12.26 20.04 -8.00
CA LEU A 203 -12.57 19.40 -9.27
C LEU A 203 -11.84 20.08 -10.44
N ALA A 204 -11.95 21.41 -10.52
CA ALA A 204 -11.26 22.20 -11.54
C ALA A 204 -9.73 22.04 -11.43
N TRP A 205 -9.19 22.02 -10.21
CA TRP A 205 -7.76 21.85 -9.98
C TRP A 205 -7.24 20.50 -10.46
N CYS A 206 -7.93 19.39 -10.17
CA CYS A 206 -7.55 18.07 -10.67
C CYS A 206 -7.53 18.03 -12.21
N ASN A 207 -8.55 18.61 -12.85
CA ASN A 207 -8.64 18.67 -14.30
C ASN A 207 -7.49 19.49 -14.91
N ASN A 208 -7.12 20.61 -14.30
CA ASN A 208 -6.04 21.48 -14.78
C ASN A 208 -4.65 20.80 -14.73
N ILE A 209 -4.39 19.95 -13.73
CA ILE A 209 -3.13 19.18 -13.69
C ILE A 209 -3.12 17.99 -14.67
N GLY A 210 -4.23 17.71 -15.35
CA GLY A 210 -4.38 16.59 -16.29
C GLY A 210 -4.82 15.27 -15.65
N TYR A 211 -5.40 15.35 -14.45
CA TYR A 211 -5.99 14.23 -13.70
C TYR A 211 -7.50 14.48 -13.56
N ARG A 212 -8.20 13.63 -12.83
CA ARG A 212 -9.60 13.87 -12.44
C ARG A 212 -9.77 13.77 -10.94
N MET A 213 -10.91 14.26 -10.45
CA MET A 213 -11.37 13.91 -9.12
C MET A 213 -11.70 12.41 -9.05
N PRO A 214 -11.31 11.70 -7.99
CA PRO A 214 -11.58 10.27 -7.82
C PRO A 214 -13.08 10.03 -7.64
N ARG A 215 -13.49 8.80 -7.90
CA ARG A 215 -14.76 8.25 -7.45
C ARG A 215 -14.56 7.54 -6.12
N ILE A 216 -15.63 7.26 -5.39
CA ILE A 216 -15.59 6.49 -4.14
C ILE A 216 -14.87 5.15 -4.37
N ARG A 217 -15.20 4.44 -5.46
CA ARG A 217 -14.54 3.18 -5.84
C ARG A 217 -13.04 3.30 -6.14
N ASP A 218 -12.54 4.48 -6.49
CA ASP A 218 -11.09 4.66 -6.67
C ASP A 218 -10.38 4.70 -5.31
N LEU A 219 -11.10 5.06 -4.24
CA LEU A 219 -10.53 5.30 -2.91
C LEU A 219 -10.81 4.18 -1.92
N THR A 220 -11.97 3.53 -1.98
CA THR A 220 -12.39 2.58 -0.94
C THR A 220 -13.30 1.47 -1.46
N ASN A 221 -13.27 0.32 -0.78
CA ASN A 221 -14.24 -0.77 -0.91
C ASN A 221 -15.29 -0.81 0.20
N ALA A 222 -15.43 0.26 0.98
CA ALA A 222 -16.47 0.39 1.99
C ALA A 222 -17.85 -0.01 1.44
N ALA A 223 -18.64 -0.71 2.26
CA ALA A 223 -19.94 -1.23 1.86
C ALA A 223 -20.90 -0.11 1.44
N GLY A 224 -21.59 -0.33 0.32
CA GLY A 224 -22.58 0.59 -0.23
C GLY A 224 -22.62 0.51 -1.77
N PRO A 225 -23.49 1.29 -2.43
CA PRO A 225 -23.80 1.10 -3.85
C PRO A 225 -22.64 1.46 -4.80
N VAL A 226 -21.64 2.20 -4.32
CA VAL A 226 -20.65 2.90 -5.15
C VAL A 226 -19.20 2.61 -4.74
N GLY A 227 -18.99 1.77 -3.72
CA GLY A 227 -17.67 1.30 -3.31
C GLY A 227 -17.02 0.37 -4.33
N ALA A 228 -15.72 0.17 -4.20
CA ALA A 228 -14.97 -0.81 -4.97
C ALA A 228 -15.36 -2.26 -4.60
N SER A 229 -15.07 -3.19 -5.51
CA SER A 229 -15.17 -4.62 -5.26
C SER A 229 -13.78 -5.22 -4.98
N PRO A 230 -13.69 -6.26 -4.11
CA PRO A 230 -14.74 -6.82 -3.29
C PRO A 230 -15.19 -5.86 -2.19
N SER A 231 -16.49 -5.79 -1.95
CA SER A 231 -17.08 -4.92 -0.93
C SER A 231 -16.72 -5.41 0.48
N SER A 232 -16.46 -4.47 1.39
CA SER A 232 -16.29 -4.77 2.81
C SER A 232 -17.62 -5.08 3.49
N SER A 233 -17.56 -5.45 4.77
CA SER A 233 -18.76 -5.83 5.56
C SER A 233 -19.57 -4.64 6.10
N ASP A 234 -19.02 -3.44 6.09
CA ASP A 234 -19.62 -2.22 6.67
C ASP A 234 -19.05 -0.96 5.96
N ASN A 235 -19.50 0.24 6.30
CA ASN A 235 -19.01 1.50 5.73
C ASN A 235 -17.61 1.88 6.26
N ASN A 236 -16.65 0.98 6.10
CA ASN A 236 -15.23 1.12 6.37
C ASN A 236 -14.49 0.24 5.35
N TYR A 237 -13.27 0.59 4.92
CA TYR A 237 -12.53 -0.32 4.05
C TYR A 237 -12.20 -1.63 4.75
N MET A 238 -12.02 -2.69 3.96
CA MET A 238 -11.25 -3.87 4.38
C MET A 238 -10.00 -3.99 3.51
N ARG A 239 -8.91 -4.55 4.04
CA ARG A 239 -7.62 -4.66 3.33
C ARG A 239 -7.71 -5.64 2.15
N TYR A 240 -7.98 -5.12 0.96
CA TYR A 240 -8.02 -5.87 -0.29
C TYR A 240 -7.06 -5.24 -1.31
N ILE A 241 -6.47 -6.08 -2.15
CA ILE A 241 -5.65 -5.66 -3.29
C ILE A 241 -6.61 -5.30 -4.44
N GLY A 242 -6.43 -4.14 -5.07
CA GLY A 242 -7.26 -3.70 -6.20
C GLY A 242 -8.63 -3.16 -5.82
N ALA A 243 -8.89 -2.90 -4.53
CA ALA A 243 -10.21 -2.50 -4.04
C ALA A 243 -10.23 -1.04 -3.50
N GLY A 244 -9.52 -0.15 -4.19
CA GLY A 244 -9.44 1.27 -3.85
C GLY A 244 -8.17 1.65 -3.09
N PHE A 245 -7.73 2.89 -3.31
CA PHE A 245 -6.45 3.42 -2.85
C PHE A 245 -6.25 3.35 -1.33
N PHE A 246 -7.22 3.79 -0.54
CA PHE A 246 -7.13 3.73 0.93
C PHE A 246 -7.28 2.30 1.46
N SER A 247 -8.02 1.43 0.77
CA SER A 247 -8.12 0.01 1.13
C SER A 247 -6.77 -0.70 1.02
N GLU A 248 -5.98 -0.35 0.00
CA GLU A 248 -4.63 -0.87 -0.21
C GLU A 248 -3.58 -0.23 0.71
N TRP A 249 -3.58 1.10 0.84
CA TRP A 249 -2.49 1.80 1.55
C TRP A 249 -2.78 2.05 3.04
N GLY A 250 -4.05 2.06 3.44
CA GLY A 250 -4.48 2.17 4.84
C GLY A 250 -4.43 3.61 5.34
N TRP A 251 -4.06 3.80 6.60
CA TRP A 251 -3.99 5.14 7.18
C TRP A 251 -2.92 6.02 6.53
N MET A 252 -3.36 6.96 5.70
CA MET A 252 -2.46 7.71 4.82
C MET A 252 -1.55 8.71 5.54
N PHE A 253 -2.01 9.30 6.66
CA PHE A 253 -1.21 10.25 7.44
C PHE A 253 0.09 9.65 7.99
N GLY A 254 0.13 8.32 8.17
CA GLY A 254 1.33 7.62 8.64
C GLY A 254 2.49 7.56 7.64
N TYR A 255 2.29 7.95 6.38
CA TYR A 255 3.37 7.97 5.37
C TYR A 255 4.11 9.30 5.39
N THR A 256 5.26 9.32 6.08
CA THR A 256 6.09 10.53 6.18
C THR A 256 6.54 11.00 4.79
N GLY A 257 6.26 12.27 4.48
CA GLY A 257 6.65 12.89 3.21
C GLY A 257 5.72 12.62 2.02
N ALA A 258 4.67 11.81 2.17
CA ALA A 258 3.62 11.60 1.17
C ALA A 258 2.55 12.71 1.16
N SER A 259 2.59 13.60 2.16
CA SER A 259 1.79 14.82 2.27
C SER A 259 0.28 14.64 2.48
N PHE A 260 -0.17 13.42 2.80
CA PHE A 260 -1.56 13.19 3.20
C PHE A 260 -1.86 13.75 4.59
N VAL A 261 -3.11 14.14 4.80
CA VAL A 261 -3.65 14.54 6.10
C VAL A 261 -4.65 13.50 6.61
N ASP A 262 -4.83 13.41 7.92
CA ASP A 262 -5.89 12.59 8.50
C ASP A 262 -7.24 13.32 8.43
N ASN A 263 -7.92 13.18 7.30
CA ASN A 263 -9.19 13.84 7.04
C ASN A 263 -9.98 13.13 5.93
N ARG A 264 -11.02 13.79 5.42
CA ARG A 264 -11.87 13.33 4.33
C ARG A 264 -11.44 13.97 3.01
N TYR A 265 -11.63 13.23 1.92
CA TYR A 265 -11.20 13.60 0.58
C TYR A 265 -12.41 13.64 -0.35
N TRP A 266 -12.54 14.71 -1.14
CA TRP A 266 -13.63 14.85 -2.11
C TRP A 266 -13.63 13.73 -3.14
N THR A 267 -14.84 13.32 -3.53
CA THR A 267 -15.09 12.47 -4.69
C THR A 267 -16.02 13.14 -5.68
N SER A 268 -15.99 12.65 -6.91
CA SER A 268 -16.88 13.10 -7.99
C SER A 268 -18.29 12.52 -7.90
N ASP A 269 -18.51 11.45 -7.13
CA ASP A 269 -19.85 10.90 -6.87
C ASP A 269 -20.69 11.88 -6.04
N THR A 270 -21.99 11.94 -6.35
CA THR A 270 -22.98 12.77 -5.65
C THR A 270 -24.12 11.93 -5.10
N ASP A 271 -24.66 12.33 -3.95
CA ASP A 271 -25.92 11.83 -3.42
C ASP A 271 -27.06 12.70 -3.96
N ASP A 272 -27.82 12.16 -4.90
CA ASP A 272 -29.00 12.83 -5.48
C ASP A 272 -30.25 12.66 -4.61
N ASN A 273 -30.18 11.86 -3.53
CA ASN A 273 -31.30 11.51 -2.65
C ASN A 273 -31.18 12.13 -1.25
N TYR A 274 -30.22 13.03 -1.02
CA TYR A 274 -30.10 13.74 0.25
C TYR A 274 -31.12 14.88 0.33
N TRP A 275 -32.06 14.78 1.27
CA TRP A 275 -33.11 15.78 1.49
C TRP A 275 -32.72 16.65 2.70
N MET A 276 -32.57 17.96 2.48
CA MET A 276 -32.45 18.91 3.59
C MET A 276 -33.86 19.28 4.06
N SER A 277 -34.16 19.12 5.35
CA SER A 277 -35.24 19.89 5.97
C SER A 277 -34.67 21.27 6.26
N ASP A 278 -34.97 22.23 5.39
CA ASP A 278 -34.75 23.64 5.69
C ASP A 278 -35.80 24.06 6.73
N THR A 279 -35.50 23.84 8.00
CA THR A 279 -36.35 24.27 9.11
C THR A 279 -35.49 25.00 10.13
N ASP A 280 -35.15 26.24 9.80
CA ASP A 280 -34.89 27.27 10.80
C ASP A 280 -36.00 28.34 10.78
N ASP A 281 -37.23 27.94 10.45
CA ASP A 281 -38.40 28.81 10.66
C ASP A 281 -39.64 28.00 11.05
N ASP A 282 -40.21 28.39 12.19
CA ASP A 282 -41.25 27.71 12.97
C ASP A 282 -42.66 27.95 12.41
N TYR A 283 -42.83 27.92 11.08
CA TYR A 283 -44.12 28.13 10.43
C TYR A 283 -44.36 27.11 9.30
N TRP A 284 -45.42 26.33 9.48
CA TRP A 284 -45.92 25.29 8.58
C TRP A 284 -46.17 25.77 7.15
N THR A 285 -45.14 25.76 6.32
CA THR A 285 -45.26 25.76 4.85
C THR A 285 -44.43 24.64 4.26
N GLU A 286 -45.08 23.89 3.37
CA GLU A 286 -44.56 22.79 2.57
C GLU A 286 -43.10 22.99 2.19
N ALA A 287 -42.20 22.28 2.89
CA ALA A 287 -40.75 22.42 2.76
C ALA A 287 -40.36 22.42 1.28
N ALA A 288 -39.75 23.52 0.84
CA ALA A 288 -39.14 23.60 -0.47
C ALA A 288 -38.04 22.54 -0.53
N LYS A 289 -38.35 21.38 -1.13
CA LYS A 289 -37.41 20.28 -1.36
C LYS A 289 -36.38 20.74 -2.39
N VAL A 290 -35.35 21.46 -1.96
CA VAL A 290 -34.21 21.76 -2.84
C VAL A 290 -33.42 20.47 -2.99
N LYS A 291 -33.48 19.87 -4.18
CA LYS A 291 -32.64 18.74 -4.56
C LYS A 291 -31.23 19.26 -4.82
N ASP A 292 -30.45 19.43 -3.77
CA ASP A 292 -29.03 19.72 -3.90
C ASP A 292 -28.25 18.41 -3.99
N SER A 293 -27.47 18.24 -5.05
CA SER A 293 -26.56 17.10 -5.18
C SER A 293 -25.40 17.26 -4.20
N HIS A 294 -25.32 16.36 -3.22
CA HIS A 294 -24.30 16.44 -2.18
C HIS A 294 -23.09 15.60 -2.58
N PRO A 295 -21.91 16.19 -2.83
CA PRO A 295 -20.72 15.41 -3.15
C PRO A 295 -20.32 14.54 -1.97
N PHE A 296 -19.87 13.32 -2.28
CA PHE A 296 -19.33 12.42 -1.28
C PHE A 296 -17.91 12.80 -0.89
N THR A 297 -17.53 12.37 0.31
CA THR A 297 -16.15 12.38 0.76
C THR A 297 -15.77 11.02 1.33
N VAL A 298 -14.48 10.66 1.24
CA VAL A 298 -13.94 9.40 1.79
C VAL A 298 -12.86 9.71 2.83
N GLY A 299 -12.94 9.12 4.03
CA GLY A 299 -11.92 9.29 5.08
C GLY A 299 -10.61 8.56 4.78
N SER A 300 -9.47 9.23 4.91
CA SER A 300 -8.13 8.66 4.63
C SER A 300 -7.60 7.69 5.71
N HIS A 301 -8.27 7.60 6.87
CA HIS A 301 -7.94 6.62 7.92
C HIS A 301 -8.81 5.37 7.87
N SER A 302 -10.12 5.52 7.62
CA SER A 302 -11.12 4.43 7.74
C SER A 302 -11.70 3.98 6.41
N GLY A 303 -11.55 4.76 5.34
CA GLY A 303 -12.23 4.53 4.06
C GLY A 303 -13.74 4.74 4.10
N SER A 304 -14.31 5.15 5.24
CA SER A 304 -15.74 5.44 5.33
C SER A 304 -16.12 6.58 4.40
N PHE A 305 -17.22 6.43 3.65
CA PHE A 305 -17.74 7.49 2.80
C PHE A 305 -19.11 7.98 3.27
N SER A 306 -19.38 9.26 3.05
CA SER A 306 -20.65 9.91 3.41
C SER A 306 -20.87 11.13 2.54
N GLY A 307 -22.14 11.47 2.32
CA GLY A 307 -22.51 12.78 1.75
C GLY A 307 -21.94 13.89 2.63
N TYR A 308 -21.55 14.99 2.00
CA TYR A 308 -20.96 16.14 2.70
C TYR A 308 -21.50 17.41 2.06
N PHE A 309 -21.67 18.48 2.86
CA PHE A 309 -22.22 19.70 2.27
C PHE A 309 -21.19 20.34 1.33
N PRO A 310 -21.60 20.73 0.10
CA PRO A 310 -20.70 21.17 -0.96
C PRO A 310 -19.96 22.49 -0.63
N PHE A 311 -20.48 23.26 0.32
CA PHE A 311 -19.91 24.54 0.76
C PHE A 311 -18.80 24.40 1.79
N TYR A 312 -18.65 23.22 2.41
CA TYR A 312 -17.52 22.99 3.30
C TYR A 312 -16.21 22.87 2.51
N SER A 313 -15.14 23.20 3.20
CA SER A 313 -13.78 23.06 2.72
C SER A 313 -13.27 21.67 3.06
N THR A 314 -12.89 20.86 2.05
CA THR A 314 -12.15 19.62 2.29
C THR A 314 -11.02 19.35 1.29
N TYR A 315 -10.30 18.25 1.51
CA TYR A 315 -9.07 17.88 0.82
C TYR A 315 -9.35 17.14 -0.49
N VAL A 316 -8.34 17.02 -1.33
CA VAL A 316 -8.46 16.26 -2.58
C VAL A 316 -7.19 15.48 -2.88
N VAL A 317 -7.41 14.27 -3.39
CA VAL A 317 -6.40 13.49 -4.09
C VAL A 317 -6.94 13.33 -5.49
N CYS A 318 -6.17 13.67 -6.51
CA CYS A 318 -6.57 13.51 -7.91
C CYS A 318 -6.09 12.16 -8.43
N SER A 319 -6.87 11.51 -9.28
CA SER A 319 -6.58 10.17 -9.80
C SER A 319 -6.47 10.17 -11.32
N LEU A 320 -5.66 9.27 -11.87
CA LEU A 320 -5.75 8.92 -13.29
C LEU A 320 -7.07 8.18 -13.57
N ASP A 321 -7.57 8.34 -14.80
CA ASP A 321 -8.59 7.45 -15.32
C ASP A 321 -8.05 6.03 -15.43
N LEU A 322 -8.82 5.08 -14.90
CA LEU A 322 -8.67 3.69 -15.28
C LEU A 322 -9.14 3.60 -16.72
N ARG A 323 -8.19 3.55 -17.67
CA ARG A 323 -8.55 3.29 -19.07
C ARG A 323 -9.17 1.88 -19.14
N PRO A 324 -10.28 1.70 -19.88
CA PRO A 324 -10.92 0.41 -20.07
C PRO A 324 -9.96 -0.68 -20.55
#